data_AF-A0A6J1WAH5-F1
#
_entry.id   AF-A0A6J1WAH5-F1
#
_cell.length_a   1.000
_cell.length_b   1.000
_cell.length_c   1.000
_cell.angle_alpha   90.00
_cell.angle_beta   90.00
_cell.angle_gamma   90.00
#
_symmetry.space_group_name_H-M   'P 1'
#
loop_
_entity.id
_entity.type
_entity.pdbx_description
1 polymer ?
#
loop_
_entity_poly.entity_id
_entity_poly.type
_entity_poly.pdbx_seq_one_letter_code
_entity_poly.pdbx_strand_id
1 'polypeptide(L)'
;MSAKESKIYTFIESLRNSVTDLRKKKSFKYGLPFLLFVLGGSFGLREWTQIRYQFSQVKGVSKQEAEKMGLHRDKNVTLEDTYDEIQKLDIDNWENKRGLRPWEANNQKT
;
A
#
# COMPACT_ATOMS: atom_id res chain seq x y z
N MET A 1 9.13 -54.73 0.25
CA MET A 1 8.44 -53.54 0.79
C MET A 1 8.27 -53.71 2.27
N SER A 2 8.70 -52.74 3.08
CA SER A 2 8.59 -52.78 4.54
C SER A 2 7.12 -52.73 4.96
N ALA A 3 6.69 -53.55 5.92
CA ALA A 3 5.30 -53.63 6.39
C ALA A 3 4.73 -52.29 6.91
N LYS A 4 5.60 -51.33 7.20
CA LYS A 4 5.22 -49.96 7.57
C LYS A 4 4.75 -49.15 6.36
N GLU A 5 5.36 -49.35 5.19
CA GLU A 5 5.00 -48.64 3.97
C GLU A 5 3.65 -49.11 3.44
N SER A 6 3.36 -50.41 3.46
CA SER A 6 2.04 -50.94 3.05
C SER A 6 0.89 -50.40 3.92
N LYS A 7 1.12 -50.23 5.23
CA LYS A 7 0.16 -49.58 6.12
C LYS A 7 -0.08 -48.10 5.80
N ILE A 8 0.95 -47.38 5.35
CA ILE A 8 0.84 -45.97 4.95
C ILE A 8 0.05 -45.86 3.64
N TYR A 9 0.36 -46.70 2.64
CA TYR A 9 -0.36 -46.68 1.36
C TYR A 9 -1.84 -47.03 1.52
N THR A 10 -2.16 -48.04 2.33
CA THR A 10 -3.55 -48.42 2.62
C THR A 10 -4.31 -47.34 3.40
N PHE A 11 -3.63 -46.61 4.29
CA PHE A 11 -4.20 -45.45 4.97
C PHE A 11 -4.45 -44.28 4.02
N ILE A 12 -3.50 -43.97 3.12
CA ILE A 12 -3.66 -42.92 2.11
C ILE A 12 -4.79 -43.27 1.12
N GLU A 13 -4.89 -44.52 0.70
CA GLU A 13 -5.99 -45.04 -0.11
C GLU A 13 -7.35 -44.87 0.60
N SER A 14 -7.44 -45.23 1.89
CA SER A 14 -8.69 -45.08 2.65
C SER A 14 -9.10 -43.62 2.82
N LEU A 15 -8.13 -42.72 3.01
CA LEU A 15 -8.36 -41.28 3.03
C LEU A 15 -8.84 -40.77 1.66
N ARG A 16 -8.21 -41.20 0.57
CA ARG A 16 -8.61 -40.81 -0.79
C ARG A 16 -10.05 -41.23 -1.09
N ASN A 17 -10.39 -42.48 -0.75
CA ASN A 17 -11.75 -43.00 -0.96
C ASN A 17 -12.77 -42.22 -0.12
N SER A 18 -12.48 -41.98 1.16
CA SER A 18 -13.32 -41.16 2.04
C SER A 18 -13.53 -39.74 1.51
N VAL A 19 -12.47 -39.10 1.01
CA VAL A 19 -12.53 -37.75 0.39
C VAL A 19 -13.41 -37.75 -0.86
N THR A 20 -13.32 -38.78 -1.71
CA THR A 20 -14.17 -38.86 -2.91
C THR A 20 -15.65 -39.01 -2.55
N ASP A 21 -15.97 -39.71 -1.46
CA ASP A 21 -17.35 -39.87 -0.99
C ASP A 21 -17.88 -38.62 -0.29
N LEU A 22 -17.04 -37.91 0.46
CA LEU A 22 -17.36 -36.60 1.03
C LEU A 22 -17.63 -35.55 -0.06
N ARG A 23 -16.85 -35.55 -1.15
CA ARG A 23 -17.02 -34.61 -2.27
C ARG A 23 -18.34 -34.79 -3.04
N LYS A 24 -18.96 -35.98 -3.00
CA LYS A 24 -20.28 -36.23 -3.60
C LYS A 24 -21.42 -35.54 -2.83
N LYS A 25 -21.23 -35.23 -1.54
CA LYS A 25 -22.25 -34.57 -0.71
C LYS A 25 -22.36 -33.09 -1.07
N LYS A 26 -23.59 -32.61 -1.30
CA LYS A 26 -23.88 -31.19 -1.63
C LYS A 26 -23.29 -30.23 -0.59
N SER A 27 -23.44 -30.53 0.70
CA SER A 27 -22.95 -29.68 1.79
C SER A 27 -21.44 -29.47 1.76
N PHE A 28 -20.66 -30.50 1.41
CA PHE A 28 -19.20 -30.38 1.32
C PHE A 28 -18.78 -29.68 0.03
N LYS A 29 -19.45 -29.96 -1.10
CA LYS A 29 -19.20 -29.30 -2.39
C LYS A 29 -19.32 -27.78 -2.32
N TYR A 30 -20.31 -27.27 -1.58
CA TYR A 30 -20.55 -25.82 -1.45
C TYR A 30 -19.99 -25.23 -0.15
N GLY A 31 -19.93 -26.01 0.93
CA GLY A 31 -19.43 -25.56 2.22
C GLY A 31 -17.90 -25.51 2.32
N LEU A 32 -17.17 -26.42 1.66
CA LEU A 32 -15.71 -26.41 1.69
C LEU A 32 -15.12 -25.15 1.06
N PRO A 33 -15.55 -24.69 -0.14
CA PRO A 33 -15.08 -23.42 -0.70
C PRO A 33 -15.37 -22.23 0.23
N PHE A 34 -16.53 -22.21 0.88
CA PHE A 34 -16.90 -21.14 1.82
C PHE A 34 -16.01 -21.14 3.06
N LEU A 35 -15.76 -22.30 3.68
CA LEU A 35 -14.88 -22.41 4.84
C LEU A 35 -13.43 -22.05 4.49
N LEU A 36 -12.94 -22.50 3.33
CA LEU A 36 -11.62 -22.10 2.83
C LEU A 36 -11.54 -20.58 2.61
N PHE A 37 -12.60 -19.96 2.09
CA PHE A 37 -12.65 -18.53 1.91
C PHE A 37 -12.64 -17.78 3.25
N VAL A 38 -13.41 -18.22 4.25
CA VAL A 38 -13.44 -17.56 5.57
C VAL A 38 -12.08 -17.67 6.26
N LEU A 39 -11.50 -18.89 6.31
CA LEU A 39 -10.21 -19.12 6.96
C LEU A 39 -9.07 -18.45 6.21
N GLY A 40 -9.02 -18.62 4.88
CA GLY A 40 -8.02 -18.02 4.01
C GLY A 40 -8.13 -16.50 3.96
N GLY A 41 -9.35 -15.95 3.90
CA GLY A 41 -9.61 -14.52 3.95
C GLY A 41 -9.21 -13.90 5.29
N SER A 42 -9.47 -14.56 6.41
CA SER A 42 -9.06 -14.08 7.74
C SER A 42 -7.53 -13.96 7.84
N PHE A 43 -6.80 -14.94 7.32
CA PHE A 43 -5.33 -14.92 7.30
C PHE A 43 -4.78 -13.92 6.27
N GLY A 44 -5.40 -13.83 5.09
CA GLY A 44 -4.98 -12.92 4.02
C GLY A 44 -5.21 -11.44 4.34
N LEU A 45 -6.36 -11.10 4.95
CA LEU A 45 -6.66 -9.74 5.37
C LEU A 45 -5.67 -9.23 6.44
N ARG A 46 -5.22 -10.11 7.34
CA ARG A 46 -4.21 -9.77 8.35
C ARG A 46 -2.94 -9.23 7.69
N GLU A 47 -2.38 -9.97 6.74
CA GLU A 47 -1.17 -9.53 6.03
C GLU A 47 -1.43 -8.27 5.18
N TRP A 48 -2.58 -8.21 4.50
CA TRP A 48 -2.92 -7.06 3.65
C TRP A 48 -3.08 -5.76 4.45
N THR A 49 -3.68 -5.83 5.63
CA THR A 49 -3.85 -4.65 6.49
C THR A 49 -2.52 -4.16 7.07
N GLN A 50 -1.58 -5.07 7.34
CA GLN A 50 -0.26 -4.73 7.84
C GLN A 50 0.56 -3.90 6.84
N ILE A 51 0.41 -4.15 5.53
CA ILE A 51 1.09 -3.39 4.47
C ILE A 51 0.80 -1.89 4.61
N ARG A 52 -0.44 -1.50 4.94
CA ARG A 52 -0.76 -0.07 5.13
C ARG A 52 0.11 0.55 6.21
N TYR A 53 0.31 -0.10 7.34
CA TYR A 53 1.09 0.48 8.42
C TYR A 53 2.60 0.44 8.16
N GLN A 54 3.09 -0.59 7.45
CA GLN A 54 4.49 -0.70 7.09
C GLN A 54 4.94 0.40 6.13
N PHE A 55 4.11 0.73 5.13
CA PHE A 55 4.46 1.70 4.09
C PHE A 55 3.83 3.08 4.30
N SER A 56 2.76 3.22 5.10
CA SER A 56 2.16 4.52 5.42
C SER A 56 2.97 5.33 6.41
N GLN A 57 3.92 4.72 7.13
CA GLN A 57 4.94 5.52 7.81
C GLN A 57 5.90 6.04 6.75
N VAL A 58 5.49 7.12 6.09
CA VAL A 58 6.40 8.04 5.41
C VAL A 58 7.33 8.56 6.50
N LYS A 59 8.39 7.80 6.79
CA LYS A 59 9.52 8.32 7.56
C LYS A 59 9.97 9.52 6.77
N GLY A 60 9.87 10.71 7.35
CA GLY A 60 10.37 11.92 6.73
C GLY A 60 11.78 11.63 6.24
N VAL A 61 12.02 11.89 4.96
CA VAL A 61 13.31 11.60 4.32
C VAL A 61 14.39 12.28 5.16
N SER A 62 15.40 11.52 5.58
CA SER A 62 16.50 12.10 6.35
C SER A 62 17.15 13.22 5.54
N LYS A 63 17.70 14.25 6.19
CA LYS A 63 18.30 15.40 5.47
C LYS A 63 19.30 14.94 4.39
N GLN A 64 20.13 13.95 4.71
CA GLN A 64 21.11 13.37 3.80
C GLN A 64 20.49 12.63 2.61
N GLU A 65 19.34 11.99 2.80
CA GLU A 65 18.64 11.26 1.74
C GLU A 65 17.85 12.23 0.84
N ALA A 66 17.31 13.31 1.42
CA ALA A 66 16.66 14.38 0.67
C ALA A 66 17.68 15.10 -0.24
N GLU A 67 18.87 15.39 0.27
CA GLU A 67 19.98 15.94 -0.52
C GLU A 67 20.39 15.02 -1.67
N LYS A 68 20.43 13.70 -1.47
CA LYS A 68 20.69 12.72 -2.56
C LYS A 68 19.58 12.68 -3.61
N MET A 69 18.34 12.97 -3.22
CA MET A 69 17.20 13.11 -4.15
C MET A 69 17.15 14.48 -4.84
N GLY A 70 18.13 15.36 -4.61
CA GLY A 70 18.15 16.72 -5.17
C GLY A 70 17.18 17.69 -4.46
N LEU A 71 16.60 17.27 -3.33
CA LEU A 71 15.78 18.11 -2.47
C LEU A 71 16.69 18.87 -1.51
N HIS A 72 17.23 19.99 -1.97
CA HIS A 72 17.98 20.91 -1.11
C HIS A 72 17.00 21.72 -0.27
N ARG A 73 17.14 21.64 1.06
CA ARG A 73 16.38 22.53 1.95
C ARG A 73 17.00 23.92 1.81
N ASP A 74 16.27 24.83 1.18
CA ASP A 74 16.75 26.19 0.98
C ASP A 74 16.83 26.91 2.33
N LYS A 75 18.07 27.30 2.69
CA LYS A 75 18.48 28.28 3.69
C LYS A 75 18.04 28.01 5.15
N ASN A 76 18.93 28.35 6.09
CA ASN A 76 18.56 28.45 7.50
C ASN A 76 17.64 29.67 7.65
N VAL A 77 16.35 29.45 7.49
CA VAL A 77 15.34 30.49 7.67
C VAL A 77 15.21 30.75 9.18
N THR A 78 15.83 31.82 9.66
CA THR A 78 15.69 32.35 11.02
C THR A 78 14.40 33.16 11.15
N LEU A 79 13.88 33.30 12.38
CA LEU A 79 12.65 34.05 12.63
C LEU A 79 12.83 35.53 12.25
N GLU A 80 14.01 36.07 12.54
CA GLU A 80 14.42 37.43 12.22
C GLU A 80 14.43 37.66 10.70
N ASP A 81 15.03 36.75 9.93
CA ASP A 81 15.07 36.83 8.47
C ASP A 81 13.66 36.83 7.87
N THR A 82 12.76 35.96 8.37
CA THR A 82 11.36 35.94 7.90
C THR A 82 10.59 37.19 8.29
N TYR A 83 10.87 37.75 9.46
CA TYR A 83 10.25 38.98 9.92
C TYR A 83 10.66 40.16 9.02
N ASP A 84 11.94 40.29 8.73
CA ASP A 84 12.49 41.31 7.84
C ASP A 84 11.95 41.18 6.41
N GLU A 85 11.73 39.96 5.92
CA GLU A 85 11.12 39.70 4.62
C GLU A 85 9.66 40.14 4.60
N ILE A 86 8.87 39.73 5.60
CA ILE A 86 7.45 40.10 5.73
C ILE A 86 7.29 41.63 5.85
N GLN A 87 8.17 42.29 6.61
CA GLN A 87 8.12 43.74 6.77
C GLN A 87 8.36 44.51 5.46
N LYS A 88 9.14 43.93 4.53
CA LYS A 88 9.44 44.53 3.22
C LYS A 88 8.37 44.26 2.17
N LEU A 89 7.39 43.39 2.44
CA LEU A 89 6.32 43.09 1.49
C LEU A 89 5.37 44.29 1.34
N ASP A 90 5.07 44.65 0.10
CA ASP A 90 4.04 45.64 -0.23
C ASP A 90 2.66 44.96 -0.12
N ILE A 91 1.96 45.24 0.98
CA ILE A 91 0.62 44.71 1.28
C ILE A 91 -0.47 45.58 0.64
N ASP A 92 -0.15 46.83 0.31
CA ASP A 92 -1.12 47.82 -0.14
C ASP A 92 -1.43 47.67 -1.64
N ASN A 93 -0.45 47.26 -2.46
CA ASN A 93 -0.61 47.07 -3.90
C ASN A 93 -0.70 45.58 -4.31
N TRP A 94 -1.56 44.80 -3.66
CA TRP A 94 -1.73 43.39 -4.03
C TRP A 94 -2.52 43.22 -5.34
N GLU A 95 -2.07 42.30 -6.20
CA GLU A 95 -2.78 41.90 -7.42
C GLU A 95 -3.20 40.43 -7.35
N ASN A 96 -4.43 40.11 -7.78
CA ASN A 96 -4.89 38.73 -7.86
C ASN A 96 -4.28 38.04 -9.10
N LYS A 97 -3.14 37.38 -8.92
CA LYS A 97 -2.57 36.51 -9.96
C LYS A 97 -3.31 35.19 -10.00
N ARG A 98 -4.02 34.94 -11.10
CA ARG A 98 -4.56 33.62 -11.43
C ARG A 98 -3.56 32.83 -12.26
N GLY A 99 -3.55 31.50 -12.10
CA GLY A 99 -2.79 30.61 -12.98
C GLY A 99 -3.31 30.67 -14.42
N LEU A 100 -2.41 30.44 -15.39
CA LEU A 100 -2.76 30.32 -16.80
C LEU A 100 -3.68 29.13 -17.01
N ARG A 101 -4.77 29.32 -17.76
CA ARG A 101 -5.56 28.20 -18.23
C ARG A 101 -4.79 27.49 -19.35
N PRO A 102 -4.95 26.16 -19.53
CA PRO A 102 -4.21 25.40 -20.54
C PRO A 102 -4.26 25.99 -21.96
N TRP A 103 -5.33 26.69 -22.33
CA TRP A 103 -5.51 27.34 -23.64
C TRP A 103 -5.04 28.80 -23.71
N GLU A 104 -4.71 29.44 -22.60
CA GLU A 104 -4.21 30.82 -22.55
C GLU A 104 -2.68 30.89 -22.76
N ALA A 105 -1.98 29.77 -22.56
CA ALA A 105 -0.53 29.65 -22.75
C ALA A 105 -0.07 29.84 -24.21
N ASN A 106 -0.95 29.61 -25.19
CA ASN A 106 -0.63 29.76 -26.61
C ASN A 106 -0.67 31.23 -27.07
N ASN A 107 -1.40 32.10 -26.37
CA ASN A 107 -1.66 33.48 -26.78
C ASN A 107 -0.59 34.47 -26.29
N GLN A 108 0.37 34.04 -25.45
CA GLN A 108 1.44 34.89 -24.91
C GLN A 108 2.78 34.74 -25.64
N LYS A 109 2.85 33.88 -26.68
CA LYS A 109 4.09 33.61 -27.45
C LYS A 109 4.23 34.45 -28.73
N THR A 110 3.45 35.52 -28.88
CA THR A 110 3.54 36.48 -30.00
C THR A 110 3.98 37.83 -29.47
#